data_AF-A6MLB3-F1
#
_entry.id   AF-A6MLB3-F1
#
_cell.length_a   1.000
_cell.length_b   1.000
_cell.length_c   1.000
_cell.angle_alpha   90.00
_cell.angle_beta   90.00
_cell.angle_gamma   90.00
#
_symmetry.space_group_name_H-M   'P 1'
#
loop_
_entity.id
_entity.type
_entity.pdbx_description
1 polymer ?
#
loop_
_entity_poly.entity_id
_entity_poly.type
_entity_poly.pdbx_seq_one_letter_code
_entity_poly.pdbx_strand_id
1 'polypeptide(L)'
;VPYGVGKAACDKLAADCAHELRRYGVSYVSLWPGIVQTELLKEHMAKEEGLQDPVFKQLRSVFSSAETTEMSGKCVVALATDPNILSLSGKVLPSCDLARRYGLRDVDGRPIQDYLSLSSVLPHVSRMGWLASYLPSFLRVPKWIIAVYTSKF
;
A
#
# COMPACT_ATOMS: atom_id res chain seq x y z
N VAL A 1 16.78 5.57 -9.24
CA VAL A 1 17.55 5.61 -7.97
C VAL A 1 17.09 6.71 -7.01
N PRO A 2 17.08 8.02 -7.35
CA PRO A 2 16.82 9.08 -6.35
C PRO A 2 15.42 9.00 -5.72
N TYR A 3 14.40 8.63 -6.50
CA TYR A 3 13.02 8.48 -6.01
C TYR A 3 12.90 7.46 -4.86
N GLY A 4 13.45 6.25 -5.06
CA GLY A 4 13.36 5.18 -4.06
C GLY A 4 14.14 5.51 -2.79
N VAL A 5 15.30 6.15 -2.91
CA VAL A 5 16.09 6.62 -1.76
C VAL A 5 15.29 7.65 -0.95
N GLY A 6 14.63 8.60 -1.62
CA GLY A 6 13.77 9.58 -0.93
C GLY A 6 12.62 8.92 -0.16
N LYS A 7 11.96 7.92 -0.75
CA LYS A 7 10.87 7.19 -0.09
C LYS A 7 11.37 6.36 1.10
N ALA A 8 12.49 5.67 0.96
CA ALA A 8 13.11 4.93 2.05
C ALA A 8 13.58 5.85 3.19
N ALA A 9 14.06 7.06 2.86
CA ALA A 9 14.41 8.07 3.85
C ALA A 9 13.17 8.51 4.66
N CYS A 10 12.00 8.70 4.03
CA CYS A 10 10.76 9.00 4.75
C CYS A 10 10.38 7.89 5.76
N ASP A 11 10.55 6.63 5.40
CA ASP A 11 10.28 5.52 6.32
C ASP A 11 11.24 5.50 7.50
N LYS A 12 12.53 5.75 7.23
CA LYS A 12 13.55 5.81 8.27
C LYS A 12 13.31 6.99 9.22
N LEU A 13 12.94 8.15 8.67
CA LEU A 13 12.55 9.31 9.46
C LEU A 13 11.35 9.00 10.36
N ALA A 14 10.35 8.26 9.87
CA ALA A 14 9.22 7.87 10.70
C ALA A 14 9.66 7.02 11.90
N ALA A 15 10.56 6.06 11.69
CA ALA A 15 11.10 5.23 12.76
C ALA A 15 11.93 6.04 13.79
N ASP A 16 12.78 6.95 13.32
CA ASP A 16 13.66 7.76 14.17
C ASP A 16 12.86 8.79 14.98
N CYS A 17 11.99 9.55 14.31
CA CYS A 17 11.13 10.53 14.97
C CYS A 17 10.21 9.85 15.98
N ALA A 18 9.68 8.67 15.70
CA ALA A 18 8.86 7.94 16.66
C ALA A 18 9.62 7.57 17.95
N HIS A 19 10.92 7.29 17.87
CA HIS A 19 11.74 7.03 19.04
C HIS A 19 11.90 8.30 19.90
N GLU A 20 12.29 9.42 19.28
CA GLU A 20 12.51 10.69 19.96
C GLU A 20 11.23 11.30 20.54
N LEU A 21 10.13 11.20 19.78
CA LEU A 21 8.84 11.80 20.11
C LEU A 21 8.03 10.98 21.12
N ARG A 22 8.43 9.73 21.40
CA ARG A 22 7.71 8.82 22.30
C ARG A 22 7.46 9.42 23.68
N ARG A 23 8.45 10.14 24.23
CA ARG A 23 8.36 10.78 25.55
C ARG A 23 7.34 11.93 25.63
N TYR A 24 6.96 12.48 24.47
CA TYR A 24 6.00 13.58 24.36
C TYR A 24 4.59 13.09 23.98
N GLY A 25 4.38 11.78 23.85
CA GLY A 25 3.10 11.23 23.43
C GLY A 25 2.71 11.59 21.99
N VAL A 26 3.69 11.96 21.15
CA VAL A 26 3.45 12.26 19.73
C VAL A 26 3.73 11.02 18.88
N SER A 27 2.77 10.66 18.02
CA SER A 27 2.90 9.58 17.06
C SER A 27 3.42 10.07 15.72
N TYR A 28 4.37 9.35 15.13
CA TYR A 28 4.86 9.63 13.78
C TYR A 28 4.82 8.33 12.97
N VAL A 29 4.22 8.34 11.77
CA VAL A 29 4.03 7.14 10.94
C VAL A 29 4.31 7.45 9.47
N SER A 30 4.71 6.42 8.71
CA SER A 30 4.83 6.52 7.25
C SER A 30 3.62 5.88 6.59
N LEU A 31 2.78 6.68 5.93
CA LEU A 31 1.58 6.20 5.23
C LEU A 31 1.93 5.77 3.80
N TRP A 32 1.52 4.56 3.42
CA TRP A 32 1.79 3.95 2.12
C TRP A 32 0.48 3.63 1.37
N PRO A 33 -0.05 4.59 0.59
CA PRO A 33 -1.18 4.34 -0.29
C PRO A 33 -0.85 3.28 -1.36
N GLY A 34 -1.88 2.59 -1.85
CA GLY A 34 -1.77 1.72 -3.01
C GLY A 34 -1.62 2.53 -4.32
N ILE A 35 -2.03 1.92 -5.43
CA ILE A 35 -2.20 2.68 -6.67
C ILE A 35 -3.41 3.61 -6.45
N VAL A 36 -3.21 4.91 -6.62
CA VAL A 36 -4.24 5.93 -6.41
C VAL A 36 -4.68 6.52 -7.75
N GLN A 37 -5.98 6.76 -7.93
CA GLN A 37 -6.57 7.35 -9.13
C GLN A 37 -6.36 8.88 -9.20
N THR A 38 -5.12 9.34 -9.24
CA THR A 38 -4.80 10.77 -9.35
C THR A 38 -5.08 11.31 -10.75
N GLU A 39 -5.32 12.62 -10.85
CA GLU A 39 -5.56 13.34 -12.11
C GLU A 39 -4.38 13.13 -13.07
N LEU A 40 -3.15 13.18 -12.55
CA LEU A 40 -1.93 12.95 -13.32
C LEU A 40 -1.91 11.53 -13.92
N LEU A 41 -2.24 10.51 -13.14
CA LEU A 41 -2.30 9.14 -13.64
C LEU A 41 -3.43 8.94 -14.64
N LYS A 42 -4.60 9.55 -14.42
CA LYS A 42 -5.70 9.53 -15.40
C LYS A 42 -5.29 10.18 -16.72
N GLU A 43 -4.63 11.33 -16.67
CA GLU A 43 -4.12 12.01 -17.86
C GLU A 43 -3.05 11.19 -18.60
N HIS A 44 -2.10 10.60 -17.87
CA HIS A 44 -1.08 9.73 -18.48
C HIS A 44 -1.72 8.53 -19.16
N MET A 45 -2.68 7.87 -18.50
CA MET A 45 -3.40 6.72 -19.05
C MET A 45 -4.22 7.08 -20.30
N ALA A 46 -4.74 8.31 -20.39
CA ALA A 46 -5.48 8.80 -21.55
C ALA A 46 -4.57 9.23 -22.71
N LYS A 47 -3.37 9.77 -22.42
CA LYS A 47 -2.40 10.23 -23.43
C LYS A 47 -1.61 9.08 -24.08
N GLU A 48 -1.44 7.97 -23.38
CA GLU A 48 -0.54 6.88 -23.80
C GLU A 48 -1.24 5.65 -24.40
N GLU A 49 -2.33 5.82 -25.14
CA GLU A 49 -3.00 4.71 -25.85
C GLU A 49 -2.08 3.92 -26.82
N GLY A 50 -0.88 4.43 -27.12
CA GLY A 50 0.09 3.83 -28.04
C GLY A 50 1.41 3.31 -27.45
N LEU A 51 1.72 3.50 -26.16
CA LEU A 51 3.01 3.01 -25.60
C LEU A 51 2.92 1.56 -25.12
N GLN A 52 3.70 0.68 -25.77
CA GLN A 52 3.84 -0.75 -25.46
C GLN A 52 4.77 -1.02 -24.26
N ASP A 53 4.85 -0.11 -23.28
CA ASP A 53 5.67 -0.37 -22.10
C ASP A 53 4.96 -1.43 -21.23
N PRO A 54 5.61 -2.59 -20.96
CA PRO A 54 5.02 -3.66 -20.15
C PRO A 54 4.59 -3.19 -18.75
N VAL A 55 5.26 -2.19 -18.16
CA VAL A 55 4.91 -1.64 -16.85
C VAL A 55 3.57 -0.90 -16.90
N PHE A 56 3.35 -0.10 -17.94
CA PHE A 56 2.09 0.64 -18.11
C PHE A 56 0.92 -0.27 -18.46
N LYS A 57 1.16 -1.34 -19.24
CA LYS A 57 0.14 -2.36 -19.52
C LYS A 57 -0.33 -3.05 -18.25
N GLN A 58 0.59 -3.39 -17.35
CA GLN A 58 0.24 -3.94 -16.04
C GLN A 58 -0.53 -2.91 -15.21
N LEU A 59 -0.02 -1.67 -15.11
CA LEU A 59 -0.68 -0.61 -14.33
C LEU A 59 -2.12 -0.35 -14.81
N ARG A 60 -2.35 -0.34 -16.12
CA ARG A 60 -3.69 -0.17 -16.74
C ARG A 60 -4.65 -1.29 -16.34
N SER A 61 -4.16 -2.54 -16.24
CA SER A 61 -4.99 -3.68 -15.85
C SER A 61 -5.49 -3.60 -14.39
N VAL A 62 -4.74 -2.95 -13.50
CA VAL A 62 -5.09 -2.77 -12.08
C VAL A 62 -5.74 -1.42 -11.78
N PHE A 63 -5.71 -0.47 -12.72
CA PHE A 63 -6.18 0.90 -12.52
C PHE A 63 -7.68 1.00 -12.18
N SER A 64 -8.52 0.10 -12.73
CA SER A 64 -9.94 0.03 -12.39
C SER A 64 -10.20 -0.30 -10.92
N SER A 65 -9.25 -0.98 -10.29
CA SER A 65 -9.27 -1.39 -8.88
C SER A 65 -8.38 -0.51 -7.99
N ALA A 66 -7.81 0.57 -8.55
CA ALA A 66 -7.02 1.54 -7.81
C ALA A 66 -7.88 2.31 -6.81
N GLU A 67 -7.25 2.71 -5.71
CA GLU A 67 -7.86 3.46 -4.61
C GLU A 67 -8.22 4.88 -5.06
N THR A 68 -9.32 5.44 -4.55
CA THR A 68 -9.57 6.87 -4.74
C THR A 68 -8.63 7.72 -3.88
N THR A 69 -8.50 9.01 -4.20
CA THR A 69 -7.63 9.93 -3.45
C THR A 69 -8.13 10.13 -2.01
N GLU A 70 -9.44 10.08 -1.80
CA GLU A 70 -10.09 10.20 -0.49
C GLU A 70 -9.73 9.05 0.45
N MET A 71 -9.34 7.89 -0.07
CA MET A 71 -8.93 6.75 0.77
C MET A 71 -7.72 7.08 1.64
N SER A 72 -6.76 7.83 1.11
CA SER A 72 -5.62 8.31 1.90
C SER A 72 -6.09 9.24 3.02
N GLY A 73 -7.06 10.12 2.73
CA GLY A 73 -7.69 10.99 3.73
C GLY A 73 -8.42 10.20 4.82
N LYS A 74 -9.20 9.17 4.45
CA LYS A 74 -9.87 8.27 5.40
C LYS A 74 -8.85 7.56 6.31
N CYS A 75 -7.71 7.13 5.77
CA CYS A 75 -6.64 6.54 6.56
C CYS A 75 -6.07 7.53 7.58
N VAL A 76 -5.84 8.79 7.19
CA VAL A 76 -5.37 9.85 8.09
C VAL A 76 -6.37 10.12 9.21
N VAL A 77 -7.67 10.24 8.89
CA VAL A 77 -8.73 10.43 9.89
C VAL A 77 -8.80 9.25 10.85
N ALA A 78 -8.76 8.03 10.34
CA ALA A 78 -8.80 6.82 11.16
C ALA A 78 -7.59 6.71 12.11
N LEU A 79 -6.40 7.09 11.64
CA LEU A 79 -5.21 7.16 12.49
C LEU A 79 -5.37 8.24 13.56
N ALA A 80 -5.71 9.47 13.17
CA ALA A 80 -5.85 10.61 14.07
C ALA A 80 -6.89 10.41 15.19
N THR A 81 -7.89 9.56 14.94
CA THR A 81 -8.95 9.21 15.90
C THR A 81 -8.70 7.89 16.63
N ASP A 82 -7.63 7.15 16.34
CA ASP A 82 -7.29 5.91 17.04
C ASP A 82 -6.75 6.21 18.45
N PRO A 83 -7.44 5.80 19.53
CA PRO A 83 -6.94 6.00 20.89
C PRO A 83 -5.60 5.29 21.15
N ASN A 84 -5.27 4.29 20.34
CA ASN A 84 -4.03 3.52 20.41
C ASN A 84 -3.03 3.88 19.29
N ILE A 85 -3.11 5.08 18.70
CA ILE A 85 -2.22 5.52 17.61
C ILE A 85 -0.72 5.41 17.97
N LEU A 86 -0.36 5.59 19.25
CA LEU A 86 1.04 5.43 19.70
C LEU A 86 1.59 4.01 19.49
N SER A 87 0.73 2.99 19.47
CA SER A 87 1.13 1.61 19.14
C SER A 87 1.54 1.45 17.67
N LEU A 88 1.17 2.39 16.82
CA LEU A 88 1.49 2.44 15.40
C LEU A 88 2.69 3.35 15.08
N SER A 89 3.15 4.16 16.04
CA SER A 89 4.28 5.07 15.86
C SER A 89 5.54 4.31 15.40
N GLY A 90 6.25 4.89 14.43
CA GLY A 90 7.48 4.37 13.84
C GLY A 90 7.28 3.30 12.79
N LYS A 91 6.04 3.02 12.39
CA LYS A 91 5.72 1.97 11.42
C LYS A 91 5.42 2.54 10.04
N VAL A 92 5.72 1.71 9.04
CA VAL A 92 5.24 1.84 7.68
C VAL A 92 3.86 1.20 7.60
N LEU A 93 2.86 1.99 7.21
CA LEU A 93 1.43 1.65 7.26
C LEU A 93 0.84 1.65 5.85
N PRO A 94 0.73 0.47 5.21
CA PRO A 94 -0.03 0.27 3.99
C PRO A 94 -1.49 0.70 4.15
N SER A 95 -2.06 1.40 3.16
CA SER A 95 -3.50 1.73 3.11
C SER A 95 -4.38 0.49 3.26
N CYS A 96 -4.00 -0.63 2.65
CA CYS A 96 -4.72 -1.90 2.76
C CYS A 96 -4.70 -2.49 4.19
N ASP A 97 -3.61 -2.30 4.95
CA ASP A 97 -3.52 -2.68 6.37
C ASP A 97 -4.48 -1.83 7.20
N LEU A 98 -4.51 -0.52 6.95
CA LEU A 98 -5.38 0.41 7.67
C LEU A 98 -6.85 0.19 7.31
N ALA A 99 -7.16 -0.08 6.05
CA ALA A 99 -8.50 -0.40 5.60
C ALA A 99 -9.04 -1.64 6.30
N ARG A 100 -8.22 -2.69 6.45
CA ARG A 100 -8.61 -3.85 7.24
C ARG A 100 -8.75 -3.55 8.73
N ARG A 101 -7.77 -2.86 9.32
CA ARG A 101 -7.73 -2.57 10.76
C ARG A 101 -8.91 -1.73 11.22
N TYR A 102 -9.28 -0.72 10.46
CA TYR A 102 -10.35 0.22 10.80
C TYR A 102 -11.65 -0.02 10.02
N GLY A 103 -11.73 -1.10 9.22
CA GLY A 103 -12.92 -1.40 8.42
C GLY A 103 -13.23 -0.36 7.35
N LEU A 104 -12.21 0.33 6.82
CA LEU A 104 -12.40 1.37 5.81
C LEU A 104 -12.79 0.75 4.47
N ARG A 105 -13.66 1.47 3.77
CA ARG A 105 -14.06 1.18 2.39
C ARG A 105 -13.83 2.41 1.54
N ASP A 106 -13.67 2.16 0.25
CA ASP A 106 -13.55 3.22 -0.74
C ASP A 106 -14.81 4.11 -0.80
N VAL A 107 -14.72 5.29 -1.41
CA VAL A 107 -15.86 6.21 -1.59
C VAL A 107 -17.02 5.50 -2.28
N ASP A 108 -16.72 4.61 -3.23
CA ASP A 108 -17.70 3.79 -3.95
C ASP A 108 -18.24 2.60 -3.13
N GLY A 109 -17.87 2.46 -1.85
CA GLY A 109 -18.24 1.33 -0.98
C GLY A 109 -17.48 0.02 -1.26
N ARG A 110 -16.56 0.04 -2.24
CA ARG A 110 -15.70 -1.10 -2.59
C ARG A 110 -14.69 -1.40 -1.48
N PRO A 111 -14.36 -2.69 -1.24
CA PRO A 111 -13.26 -3.03 -0.35
C PRO A 111 -11.92 -2.67 -0.99
N ILE A 112 -10.96 -2.27 -0.18
CA ILE A 112 -9.58 -2.02 -0.64
C ILE A 112 -8.91 -3.35 -0.92
N GLN A 113 -8.24 -3.44 -2.07
CA GLN A 113 -7.49 -4.64 -2.44
C GLN A 113 -6.27 -4.82 -1.54
N ASP A 114 -6.16 -5.99 -0.92
CA ASP A 114 -4.99 -6.37 -0.16
C ASP A 114 -3.91 -6.90 -1.11
N TYR A 115 -3.01 -6.02 -1.53
CA TYR A 115 -1.86 -6.38 -2.36
C TYR A 115 -0.83 -7.25 -1.63
N LEU A 116 -0.95 -7.44 -0.31
CA LEU A 116 -0.12 -8.37 0.47
C LEU A 116 -0.80 -9.73 0.69
N SER A 117 -2.01 -9.94 0.16
CA SER A 117 -2.71 -11.22 0.19
C SER A 117 -2.01 -12.25 -0.70
N LEU A 118 -1.98 -13.51 -0.27
CA LEU A 118 -1.48 -14.63 -1.08
C LEU A 118 -2.21 -14.71 -2.43
N SER A 119 -3.52 -14.51 -2.43
CA SER A 119 -4.34 -14.50 -3.65
C SER A 119 -3.89 -13.44 -4.66
N SER A 120 -3.38 -12.31 -4.17
CA SER A 120 -2.91 -11.20 -5.00
C SER A 120 -1.47 -11.42 -5.50
N VAL A 121 -0.63 -12.07 -4.71
CA VAL A 121 0.80 -12.27 -5.02
C VAL A 121 1.05 -13.49 -5.90
N LEU A 122 0.32 -14.59 -5.68
CA LEU A 122 0.53 -15.87 -6.37
C LEU A 122 0.49 -15.81 -7.91
N PRO A 123 -0.45 -15.07 -8.54
CA PRO A 123 -0.49 -14.95 -10.00
C PRO A 123 0.77 -14.32 -10.60
N HIS A 124 1.52 -13.55 -9.81
CA HIS A 124 2.69 -12.80 -10.28
C HIS A 124 4.03 -13.48 -9.97
N VAL A 125 4.07 -14.39 -8.99
CA VAL A 125 5.33 -14.95 -8.48
C VAL A 125 5.52 -16.43 -8.84
N SER A 126 4.44 -17.19 -9.03
CA SER A 126 4.52 -18.65 -9.20
C SER A 126 3.82 -19.16 -10.46
N ARG A 127 4.33 -20.27 -11.02
CA ARG A 127 3.60 -21.08 -12.02
C ARG A 127 2.29 -21.66 -11.46
N MET A 128 2.09 -21.58 -10.15
CA MET A 128 0.89 -22.00 -9.43
C MET A 128 -0.17 -20.89 -9.31
N GLY A 129 -0.22 -19.93 -10.24
CA GLY A 129 -1.22 -18.84 -10.23
C GLY A 129 -2.67 -19.33 -10.14
N TRP A 130 -2.97 -20.55 -10.58
CA TRP A 130 -4.29 -21.20 -10.44
C TRP A 130 -4.74 -21.37 -8.99
N LEU A 131 -3.82 -21.49 -8.03
CA LEU A 131 -4.14 -21.61 -6.60
C LEU A 131 -4.68 -20.33 -6.00
N ALA A 132 -4.45 -19.18 -6.65
CA ALA A 132 -4.93 -17.89 -6.17
C ALA A 132 -6.47 -17.86 -6.01
N SER A 133 -7.20 -18.59 -6.87
CA SER A 133 -8.66 -18.68 -6.82
C SER A 133 -9.19 -19.50 -5.63
N TYR A 134 -8.35 -20.37 -5.06
CA TYR A 134 -8.71 -21.24 -3.94
C TYR A 134 -8.25 -20.69 -2.59
N LEU A 135 -7.35 -19.72 -2.59
CA LEU A 135 -6.80 -19.14 -1.36
C LEU A 135 -7.65 -17.97 -0.90
N PRO A 136 -8.10 -17.98 0.36
CA PRO A 136 -8.91 -16.89 0.86
C PRO A 136 -8.06 -15.63 1.03
N SER A 137 -8.68 -14.48 0.74
CA SER A 137 -8.03 -13.16 0.73
C SER A 137 -7.57 -12.64 2.09
N PHE A 138 -7.90 -13.34 3.18
CA PHE A 138 -7.42 -13.01 4.52
C PHE A 138 -6.01 -13.57 4.80
N LEU A 139 -5.53 -14.55 4.03
CA LEU A 139 -4.20 -15.10 4.20
C LEU A 139 -3.16 -14.20 3.53
N ARG A 140 -2.24 -13.67 4.33
CA ARG A 140 -1.17 -12.80 3.87
C ARG A 140 0.14 -13.52 3.68
N VAL A 141 0.95 -13.00 2.76
CA VAL A 141 2.36 -13.36 2.67
C VAL A 141 3.06 -12.80 3.91
N PRO A 142 3.78 -13.64 4.69
CA PRO A 142 4.63 -13.16 5.76
C PRO A 142 5.62 -12.11 5.25
N LYS A 143 5.76 -10.99 5.97
CA LYS A 143 6.61 -9.86 5.54
C LYS A 143 8.07 -10.26 5.30
N TRP A 144 8.58 -11.27 6.01
CA TRP A 144 9.94 -11.78 5.79
C TRP A 144 10.10 -12.49 4.44
N ILE A 145 9.07 -13.16 3.92
CA ILE A 145 9.11 -13.75 2.57
C ILE A 145 9.19 -12.65 1.52
N ILE A 146 8.43 -11.57 1.71
CA ILE A 146 8.49 -10.39 0.83
C ILE A 146 9.89 -9.77 0.89
N ALA A 147 10.44 -9.60 2.09
CA ALA A 147 11.78 -9.05 2.28
C ALA A 147 12.87 -9.90 1.60
N VAL A 148 12.79 -11.23 1.71
CA VAL A 148 13.69 -12.18 1.03
C VAL A 148 13.55 -12.09 -0.50
N TYR A 149 12.32 -11.96 -1.01
CA TYR A 149 12.08 -11.84 -2.43
C TYR A 149 12.57 -10.50 -3.02
N THR A 150 12.44 -9.42 -2.25
CA THR A 150 12.83 -8.07 -2.69
C THR A 150 14.30 -7.75 -2.42
N SER A 151 14.96 -8.44 -1.48
CA SER A 151 16.39 -8.36 -1.28
C SER A 151 17.11 -9.03 -2.45
N LYS A 152 17.54 -8.24 -3.44
CA LYS A 152 18.54 -8.68 -4.42
C LYS A 152 19.93 -8.64 -3.77
N PHE A 153 20.15 -9.53 -2.81
CA PHE A 153 21.45 -9.94 -2.28
C PHE A 153 21.36 -11.43 -1.92
#